data_AF-A0A0F9EXS4-F1
#
_entry.id   AF-A0A0F9EXS4-F1
#
_cell.length_a   1.000
_cell.length_b   1.000
_cell.length_c   1.000
_cell.angle_alpha   90.00
_cell.angle_beta   90.00
_cell.angle_gamma   90.00
#
_symmetry.space_group_name_H-M   'P 1'
#
loop_
_entity.id
_entity.type
_entity.pdbx_description
1 polymer ?
#
loop_
_entity_poly.entity_id
_entity_poly.type
_entity_poly.pdbx_seq_one_letter_code
_entity_poly.pdbx_strand_id
1 'polypeptide(L)'
;MSDQEQASIPSAPQGGNLRFPLQLPSQGLPYGGTLPDGNVEIAPLTTREEMIIAGFRESGGSDMALLIDSILKTRVTFPNGFIYDDLLVTDRFFLIANVRAISFGEDYGFPWRCLCTPKAQQARCKMPGDLKLFKLAEGFHEPFEVKLPNCGKTLGLRLLRISDERAVDTYRRQVMERATDMTLGDPGYLFKMARRVVTIDGVEANIEQKLQFLGDMLSADSIEMQKGYEENESGLSLQIEVKCRNCGQEREITLPFSAEFFRPDAPGGGSQAAVPAKHFE
;
A
#
# COMPACT_ATOMS: atom_id res chain seq x y z
N MET A 1 -14.30 9.59 -59.95
CA MET A 1 -13.91 8.57 -58.96
C MET A 1 -12.77 9.20 -58.19
N SER A 2 -13.05 9.71 -57.00
CA SER A 2 -12.07 10.39 -56.15
C SER A 2 -11.37 9.37 -55.27
N ASP A 3 -10.09 9.14 -55.54
CA ASP A 3 -9.20 8.36 -54.69
C ASP A 3 -9.01 9.10 -53.36
N GLN A 4 -9.60 8.58 -52.29
CA GLN A 4 -9.28 9.01 -50.93
C GLN A 4 -8.04 8.24 -50.48
N GLU A 5 -6.91 8.93 -50.55
CA GLU A 5 -5.66 8.53 -49.92
C GLU A 5 -5.88 8.44 -48.40
N GLN A 6 -6.00 7.23 -47.88
CA GLN A 6 -6.10 6.98 -46.44
C GLN A 6 -4.75 7.32 -45.80
N ALA A 7 -4.65 8.51 -45.23
CA ALA A 7 -3.51 8.91 -44.41
C ALA A 7 -3.37 7.92 -43.23
N SER A 8 -2.28 7.16 -43.22
CA SER A 8 -1.94 6.24 -42.14
C SER A 8 -1.71 7.02 -40.84
N ILE A 9 -2.48 6.70 -39.81
CA ILE A 9 -2.36 7.32 -38.48
C ILE A 9 -0.95 7.01 -37.94
N PRO A 10 -0.16 8.03 -37.52
CA PRO A 10 1.16 7.79 -36.95
C PRO A 10 1.04 6.94 -35.68
N SER A 11 1.95 5.98 -35.52
CA SER A 11 2.00 5.13 -34.32
C SER A 11 2.13 5.98 -33.06
N ALA A 12 1.44 5.56 -31.99
CA ALA A 12 1.49 6.22 -30.69
C ALA A 12 2.95 6.43 -30.21
N PRO A 13 3.23 7.51 -29.44
CA PRO A 13 4.57 7.77 -28.93
C PRO A 13 5.11 6.59 -28.11
N GLN A 14 6.42 6.36 -28.19
CA GLN A 14 7.11 5.19 -27.61
C GLN A 14 7.03 5.06 -26.08
N GLY A 15 6.40 6.02 -25.38
CA GLY A 15 6.23 6.01 -23.93
C GLY A 15 5.50 4.78 -23.39
N GLY A 16 4.67 4.11 -24.21
CA GLY A 16 4.03 2.84 -23.84
C GLY A 16 5.00 1.65 -23.70
N ASN A 17 6.19 1.72 -24.32
CA ASN A 17 7.20 0.67 -24.28
C ASN A 17 8.38 1.00 -23.33
N LEU A 18 8.36 2.15 -22.67
CA LEU A 18 9.42 2.52 -21.73
C LEU A 18 9.29 1.68 -20.46
N ARG A 19 10.33 0.91 -20.16
CA ARG A 19 10.42 0.02 -19.00
C ARG A 19 11.73 0.30 -18.26
N PHE A 20 11.65 0.33 -16.94
CA PHE A 20 12.80 0.55 -16.07
C PHE A 20 12.95 -0.64 -15.12
N PRO A 21 14.15 -1.23 -14.99
CA PRO A 21 14.37 -2.29 -14.03
C PRO A 21 14.25 -1.72 -12.61
N LEU A 22 13.63 -2.50 -11.72
CA LEU A 22 13.47 -2.17 -10.32
C LEU A 22 13.61 -3.43 -9.48
N GLN A 23 14.38 -3.33 -8.38
CA GLN A 23 14.51 -4.41 -7.41
C GLN A 23 13.62 -4.14 -6.20
N LEU A 24 12.80 -5.12 -5.82
CA LEU A 24 11.90 -5.03 -4.67
C LEU A 24 12.66 -5.07 -3.33
N PRO A 25 12.16 -4.37 -2.29
CA PRO A 25 12.74 -4.38 -0.95
C PRO A 25 12.78 -5.77 -0.30
N SER A 26 11.81 -6.63 -0.63
CA SER A 26 11.77 -8.03 -0.18
C SER A 26 12.86 -8.90 -0.79
N GLN A 27 13.54 -8.44 -1.85
CA GLN A 27 14.56 -9.19 -2.59
C GLN A 27 14.07 -10.53 -3.14
N GLY A 28 12.75 -10.71 -3.27
CA GLY A 28 12.20 -11.94 -3.83
C GLY A 28 12.05 -13.10 -2.84
N LEU A 29 12.60 -12.97 -1.62
CA LEU A 29 12.74 -14.07 -0.65
C LEU A 29 11.41 -14.74 -0.26
N PRO A 30 10.31 -14.00 -0.04
CA PRO A 30 9.04 -14.59 0.41
C PRO A 30 8.22 -15.27 -0.70
N TYR A 31 8.68 -15.24 -1.96
CA TYR A 31 7.89 -15.68 -3.13
C TYR A 31 8.25 -17.07 -3.66
N GLY A 32 8.94 -17.90 -2.86
CA GLY A 32 9.24 -19.29 -3.23
C GLY A 32 9.99 -19.45 -4.55
N GLY A 33 10.82 -18.46 -4.92
CA GLY A 33 11.61 -18.46 -6.15
C GLY A 33 10.86 -18.02 -7.43
N THR A 34 9.58 -17.67 -7.35
CA THR A 34 8.81 -17.18 -8.51
C THR A 34 9.16 -15.74 -8.91
N LEU A 35 9.84 -15.01 -8.02
CA LEU A 35 10.31 -13.64 -8.23
C LEU A 35 11.79 -13.52 -7.83
N PRO A 36 12.72 -14.10 -8.61
CA PRO A 36 14.13 -14.18 -8.25
C PRO A 36 14.74 -12.78 -8.05
N ASP A 37 15.48 -12.64 -6.95
CA ASP A 37 16.13 -11.40 -6.49
C ASP A 37 15.21 -10.18 -6.35
N GLY A 38 13.88 -10.38 -6.42
CA GLY A 38 12.90 -9.31 -6.39
C GLY A 38 12.91 -8.43 -7.65
N ASN A 39 13.42 -8.92 -8.78
CA ASN A 39 13.54 -8.11 -10.00
C ASN A 39 12.22 -8.01 -10.78
N VAL A 40 11.82 -6.78 -11.10
CA VAL A 40 10.66 -6.45 -11.94
C VAL A 40 10.99 -5.30 -12.89
N GLU A 41 10.11 -5.03 -13.84
CA GLU A 41 10.19 -3.82 -14.67
C GLU A 41 8.95 -2.93 -14.47
N ILE A 42 9.17 -1.64 -14.27
CA ILE A 42 8.09 -0.65 -14.12
C ILE A 42 8.00 0.25 -15.35
N ALA A 43 6.80 0.72 -15.67
CA ALA A 43 6.52 1.66 -16.76
C ALA A 43 5.79 2.90 -16.23
N PRO A 44 6.00 4.08 -16.84
CA PRO A 44 5.25 5.28 -16.48
C PRO A 44 3.76 5.11 -16.79
N LEU A 45 2.94 5.88 -16.08
CA LEU A 45 1.49 5.97 -16.31
C LEU A 45 1.22 6.51 -17.71
N THR A 46 0.15 6.01 -18.34
CA THR A 46 -0.33 6.51 -19.62
C THR A 46 -1.71 7.15 -19.46
N THR A 47 -2.25 7.72 -20.53
CA THR A 47 -3.62 8.24 -20.55
C THR A 47 -4.67 7.17 -20.24
N ARG A 48 -4.36 5.87 -20.42
CA ARG A 48 -5.22 4.77 -19.99
C ARG A 48 -5.31 4.70 -18.46
N GLU A 49 -4.21 4.85 -17.74
CA GLU A 49 -4.22 4.89 -16.27
C GLU A 49 -4.85 6.19 -15.77
N GLU A 50 -4.62 7.31 -16.44
CA GLU A 50 -5.30 8.57 -16.11
C GLU A 50 -6.82 8.43 -16.19
N MET A 51 -7.33 7.71 -17.20
CA MET A 51 -8.76 7.37 -17.29
C MET A 51 -9.25 6.55 -16.09
N ILE A 52 -8.46 5.59 -15.61
CA ILE A 52 -8.80 4.78 -14.42
C ILE A 52 -8.80 5.65 -13.15
N ILE A 53 -7.79 6.52 -13.00
CA ILE A 53 -7.67 7.46 -11.89
C ILE A 53 -8.84 8.46 -11.88
N ALA A 54 -9.24 8.96 -13.05
CA ALA A 54 -10.40 9.84 -13.19
C ALA A 54 -11.70 9.13 -12.78
N GLY A 55 -11.94 7.91 -13.25
CA GLY A 55 -13.10 7.12 -12.87
C GLY A 55 -13.18 6.84 -11.37
N PHE A 56 -12.03 6.53 -10.73
CA PHE A 56 -11.94 6.36 -9.28
C PHE A 56 -12.36 7.62 -8.50
N ARG A 57 -11.99 8.81 -9.00
CA ARG A 57 -12.38 10.09 -8.38
C ARG A 57 -13.88 10.32 -8.50
N GLU A 58 -14.44 10.03 -9.67
CA GLU A 58 -15.88 10.17 -9.93
C GLU A 58 -16.72 9.22 -9.08
N SER A 59 -16.21 8.02 -8.77
CA SER A 59 -16.88 7.04 -7.90
C SER A 59 -16.73 7.35 -6.40
N GLY A 60 -16.20 8.52 -6.02
CA GLY A 60 -16.02 8.92 -4.62
C GLY A 60 -14.81 8.30 -3.92
N GLY A 61 -13.94 7.60 -4.65
CA GLY A 61 -12.63 7.17 -4.16
C GLY A 61 -12.65 6.12 -3.04
N SER A 62 -13.61 5.20 -3.06
CA SER A 62 -13.85 4.28 -1.93
C SER A 62 -12.80 3.18 -1.75
N ASP A 63 -12.13 2.73 -2.82
CA ASP A 63 -11.17 1.62 -2.77
C ASP A 63 -9.83 1.92 -3.45
N MET A 64 -8.93 2.56 -2.70
CA MET A 64 -7.57 2.86 -3.16
C MET A 64 -6.76 1.58 -3.48
N ALA A 65 -7.02 0.46 -2.80
CA ALA A 65 -6.29 -0.78 -3.04
C ALA A 65 -6.60 -1.33 -4.44
N LEU A 66 -7.87 -1.30 -4.86
CA LEU A 66 -8.26 -1.68 -6.22
C LEU A 66 -7.69 -0.76 -7.31
N LEU A 67 -7.63 0.55 -7.05
CA LEU A 67 -6.99 1.50 -7.98
C LEU A 67 -5.50 1.16 -8.16
N ILE A 68 -4.78 0.99 -7.05
CA ILE A 68 -3.36 0.62 -7.07
C ILE A 68 -3.17 -0.70 -7.81
N ASP A 69 -3.97 -1.72 -7.51
CA ASP A 69 -3.92 -3.02 -8.17
C ASP A 69 -4.14 -2.92 -9.69
N SER A 70 -5.10 -2.08 -10.11
CA SER A 70 -5.41 -1.88 -11.53
C SER A 70 -4.25 -1.22 -12.28
N ILE A 71 -3.56 -0.28 -11.65
CA ILE A 71 -2.37 0.38 -12.21
C ILE A 71 -1.20 -0.59 -12.26
N LEU A 72 -0.88 -1.27 -11.15
CA LEU A 72 0.30 -2.12 -11.09
C LEU A 72 0.20 -3.32 -12.03
N LYS A 73 -0.99 -3.90 -12.23
CA LYS A 73 -1.21 -4.98 -13.20
C LYS A 73 -0.90 -4.59 -14.66
N THR A 74 -0.97 -3.30 -15.02
CA THR A 74 -0.65 -2.84 -16.38
C THR A 74 0.75 -2.25 -16.48
N ARG A 75 1.25 -1.66 -15.38
CA ARG A 75 2.50 -0.89 -15.36
C ARG A 75 3.70 -1.64 -14.78
N VAL A 76 3.50 -2.79 -14.16
CA VAL A 76 4.59 -3.64 -13.67
C VAL A 76 4.61 -4.94 -14.46
N THR A 77 5.78 -5.29 -14.99
CA THR A 77 6.04 -6.60 -15.59
C THR A 77 6.72 -7.47 -14.55
N PHE A 78 6.06 -8.56 -14.17
CA PHE A 78 6.61 -9.60 -13.31
C PHE A 78 7.17 -10.76 -14.17
N PRO A 79 8.11 -11.56 -13.65
CA PRO A 79 8.53 -12.80 -14.28
C PRO A 79 7.37 -13.75 -14.57
N ASN A 80 7.55 -14.58 -15.59
CA ASN A 80 6.56 -15.59 -15.97
C ASN A 80 6.26 -16.54 -14.80
N GLY A 81 4.98 -16.77 -14.53
CA GLY A 81 4.52 -17.65 -13.46
C GLY A 81 4.33 -16.99 -12.09
N PHE A 82 4.73 -15.72 -11.93
CA PHE A 82 4.42 -14.97 -10.72
C PHE A 82 2.91 -14.68 -10.60
N ILE A 83 2.34 -14.93 -9.44
CA ILE A 83 0.93 -14.66 -9.14
C ILE A 83 0.82 -13.32 -8.44
N TYR A 84 0.14 -12.34 -9.06
CA TYR A 84 0.03 -10.98 -8.53
C TYR A 84 -0.53 -10.93 -7.09
N ASP A 85 -1.49 -11.78 -6.76
CA ASP A 85 -2.12 -11.81 -5.43
C ASP A 85 -1.18 -12.33 -4.32
N ASP A 86 -0.04 -12.92 -4.69
CA ASP A 86 1.03 -13.32 -3.75
C ASP A 86 2.00 -12.17 -3.46
N LEU A 87 1.93 -11.04 -4.18
CA LEU A 87 2.75 -9.87 -3.93
C LEU A 87 2.55 -9.38 -2.48
N LEU A 88 3.66 -9.01 -1.83
CA LEU A 88 3.59 -8.46 -0.49
C LEU A 88 2.91 -7.09 -0.51
N VAL A 89 2.11 -6.80 0.51
CA VAL A 89 1.42 -5.51 0.63
C VAL A 89 2.44 -4.36 0.65
N THR A 90 3.59 -4.55 1.28
CA THR A 90 4.63 -3.52 1.35
C THR A 90 5.36 -3.30 0.02
N ASP A 91 5.65 -4.37 -0.72
CA ASP A 91 6.21 -4.27 -2.07
C ASP A 91 5.23 -3.62 -3.04
N ARG A 92 3.92 -3.84 -2.87
CA ARG A 92 2.88 -3.12 -3.62
C ARG A 92 2.99 -1.60 -3.41
N PHE A 93 3.18 -1.13 -2.18
CA PHE A 93 3.35 0.29 -1.88
C PHE A 93 4.69 0.84 -2.41
N PHE A 94 5.76 0.06 -2.36
CA PHE A 94 7.03 0.42 -2.99
C PHE A 94 6.89 0.59 -4.51
N LEU A 95 6.19 -0.33 -5.18
CA LEU A 95 5.98 -0.28 -6.63
C LEU A 95 5.18 0.94 -7.04
N ILE A 96 4.06 1.23 -6.37
CA ILE A 96 3.23 2.37 -6.77
C ILE A 96 3.93 3.72 -6.52
N ALA A 97 4.75 3.82 -5.46
CA ALA A 97 5.60 4.97 -5.22
C ALA A 97 6.60 5.21 -6.37
N ASN A 98 7.27 4.15 -6.84
CA ASN A 98 8.21 4.27 -7.95
C ASN A 98 7.51 4.53 -9.29
N VAL A 99 6.38 3.89 -9.57
CA VAL A 99 5.56 4.16 -10.78
C VAL A 99 5.11 5.61 -10.81
N ARG A 100 4.68 6.17 -9.67
CA ARG A 100 4.38 7.61 -9.55
C ARG A 100 5.61 8.45 -9.87
N ALA A 101 6.76 8.16 -9.25
CA ALA A 101 7.98 8.94 -9.39
C ALA A 101 8.44 9.03 -10.86
N ILE A 102 8.44 7.92 -11.61
CA ILE A 102 8.83 7.94 -13.02
C ILE A 102 7.80 8.61 -13.94
N SER A 103 6.56 8.80 -13.46
CA SER A 103 5.49 9.43 -14.24
C SER A 103 5.43 10.94 -14.06
N PHE A 104 5.66 11.42 -12.84
CA PHE A 104 5.43 12.82 -12.46
C PHE A 104 6.63 13.51 -11.80
N GLY A 105 7.72 12.78 -11.57
CA GLY A 105 8.84 13.22 -10.75
C GLY A 105 8.68 12.81 -9.28
N GLU A 106 9.78 12.93 -8.53
CA GLU A 106 9.84 12.50 -7.13
C GLU A 106 9.10 13.46 -6.20
N ASP A 107 8.96 14.74 -6.55
CA ASP A 107 8.28 15.72 -5.70
C ASP A 107 6.82 15.32 -5.47
N TYR A 108 6.44 15.27 -4.19
CA TYR A 108 5.08 14.96 -3.77
C TYR A 108 4.58 15.94 -2.71
N GLY A 109 3.62 16.79 -3.09
CA GLY A 109 2.89 17.68 -2.21
C GLY A 109 1.62 17.04 -1.67
N PHE A 110 1.38 17.20 -0.37
CA PHE A 110 0.17 16.69 0.27
C PHE A 110 -0.34 17.62 1.38
N PRO A 111 -1.67 17.67 1.59
CA PRO A 111 -2.25 18.40 2.69
C PRO A 111 -2.05 17.64 4.01
N TRP A 112 -1.78 18.36 5.08
CA TRP A 112 -1.80 17.83 6.43
C TRP A 112 -2.41 18.86 7.40
N ARG A 113 -2.90 18.41 8.56
CA ARG A 113 -3.49 19.28 9.58
C ARG A 113 -2.74 19.13 10.89
N CYS A 114 -2.44 20.27 11.51
CA CYS A 114 -1.91 20.30 12.87
C CYS A 114 -3.05 20.60 13.85
N LEU A 115 -3.06 19.98 15.02
CA LEU A 115 -4.10 20.20 16.03
C LEU A 115 -4.19 21.66 16.51
N CYS A 116 -3.11 22.45 16.38
CA CYS A 116 -3.12 23.86 16.76
C CYS A 116 -3.90 24.77 15.78
N THR A 117 -4.32 24.27 14.62
CA THR A 117 -5.01 25.08 13.61
C THR A 117 -6.03 24.26 12.80
N PRO A 118 -7.24 24.78 12.58
CA PRO A 118 -8.22 24.09 11.73
C PRO A 118 -7.84 24.12 10.24
N LYS A 119 -6.87 24.98 9.83
CA LYS A 119 -6.46 25.13 8.44
C LYS A 119 -5.47 24.03 8.03
N ALA A 120 -5.74 23.39 6.90
CA ALA A 120 -4.78 22.48 6.29
C ALA A 120 -3.52 23.24 5.83
N GLN A 121 -2.38 22.60 6.02
CA GLN A 121 -1.07 23.06 5.56
C GLN A 121 -0.60 22.14 4.43
N GLN A 122 0.31 22.63 3.60
CA GLN A 122 0.96 21.82 2.58
C GLN A 122 2.33 21.43 3.08
N ALA A 123 2.67 20.15 2.93
CA ALA A 123 4.02 19.64 3.08
C ALA A 123 4.45 19.00 1.77
N ARG A 124 5.76 18.79 1.61
CA ARG A 124 6.36 18.15 0.45
C ARG A 124 7.42 17.16 0.91
N CYS A 125 7.55 16.06 0.18
CA CYS A 125 8.66 15.13 0.29
C CYS A 125 9.02 14.62 -1.10
N LYS A 126 10.24 14.11 -1.27
CA LYS A 126 10.63 13.30 -2.43
C LYS A 126 10.19 11.86 -2.22
N MET A 127 9.40 11.32 -3.14
CA MET A 127 8.96 9.94 -3.10
C MET A 127 9.53 9.16 -4.29
N PRO A 128 10.18 8.01 -4.07
CA PRO A 128 10.46 7.38 -2.78
C PRO A 128 11.69 7.96 -2.04
N GLY A 129 12.41 8.92 -2.60
CA GLY A 129 13.76 9.33 -2.15
C GLY A 129 13.93 9.74 -0.67
N ASP A 130 12.94 10.39 -0.07
CA ASP A 130 12.97 10.80 1.35
C ASP A 130 12.40 9.71 2.29
N LEU A 131 11.82 8.63 1.74
CA LEU A 131 11.21 7.57 2.52
C LEU A 131 12.26 6.54 2.95
N LYS A 132 12.21 6.14 4.22
CA LYS A 132 13.09 5.10 4.75
C LYS A 132 12.76 3.76 4.10
N LEU A 133 13.76 3.14 3.48
CA LEU A 133 13.67 1.83 2.85
C LEU A 133 14.18 0.74 3.80
N PHE A 134 13.40 -0.31 3.98
CA PHE A 134 13.79 -1.51 4.73
C PHE A 134 13.89 -2.70 3.78
N LYS A 135 15.00 -3.43 3.88
CA LYS A 135 15.21 -4.68 3.14
C LYS A 135 15.15 -5.85 4.10
N LEU A 136 14.69 -7.00 3.61
CA LEU A 136 14.78 -8.24 4.37
C LEU A 136 16.25 -8.62 4.59
N ALA A 137 16.53 -9.21 5.74
CA ALA A 137 17.85 -9.77 6.02
C ALA A 137 18.20 -10.90 5.04
N GLU A 138 19.48 -11.09 4.76
CA GLU A 138 19.94 -12.24 3.99
C GLU A 138 19.55 -13.55 4.70
N GLY A 139 19.04 -14.53 3.95
CA GLY A 139 18.56 -15.80 4.51
C GLY A 139 17.20 -15.71 5.21
N PHE A 140 16.49 -14.59 5.11
CA PHE A 140 15.10 -14.49 5.59
C PHE A 140 14.25 -15.60 4.96
N HIS A 141 13.44 -16.23 5.81
CA HIS A 141 12.47 -17.25 5.42
C HIS A 141 11.21 -17.09 6.25
N GLU A 142 10.11 -17.58 5.70
CA GLU A 142 8.85 -17.68 6.41
C GLU A 142 8.53 -19.16 6.69
N PRO A 143 7.88 -19.46 7.82
CA PRO A 143 7.52 -18.53 8.89
C PRO A 143 8.73 -18.09 9.73
N PHE A 144 8.70 -16.87 10.27
CA PHE A 144 9.65 -16.37 11.26
C PHE A 144 9.03 -16.34 12.66
N GLU A 145 9.83 -16.57 13.71
CA GLU A 145 9.30 -16.81 15.06
C GLU A 145 9.26 -15.54 15.92
N VAL A 146 8.17 -15.38 16.68
CA VAL A 146 8.03 -14.35 17.71
C VAL A 146 7.54 -14.99 19.00
N LYS A 147 8.28 -14.78 20.10
CA LYS A 147 7.94 -15.33 21.41
C LYS A 147 7.13 -14.32 22.22
N LEU A 148 5.97 -14.75 22.70
CA LEU A 148 5.04 -13.92 23.47
C LEU A 148 5.43 -13.89 24.96
N PRO A 149 5.54 -12.71 25.59
CA PRO A 149 6.11 -12.58 26.92
C PRO A 149 5.21 -13.11 28.05
N ASN A 150 3.88 -13.01 27.94
CA ASN A 150 2.98 -13.40 29.02
C ASN A 150 2.51 -14.85 28.91
N CYS A 151 1.97 -15.25 27.75
CA CYS A 151 1.52 -16.63 27.58
C CYS A 151 2.66 -17.63 27.31
N GLY A 152 3.88 -17.14 27.04
CA GLY A 152 5.06 -17.95 26.77
C GLY A 152 5.04 -18.72 25.44
N LYS A 153 3.98 -18.52 24.64
CA LYS A 153 3.77 -19.15 23.34
C LYS A 153 4.70 -18.58 22.28
N THR A 154 5.01 -19.38 21.27
CA THR A 154 5.77 -18.94 20.10
C THR A 154 4.88 -18.92 18.88
N LEU A 155 4.80 -17.79 18.20
CA LEU A 155 4.07 -17.64 16.95
C LEU A 155 5.02 -17.75 15.77
N GLY A 156 4.71 -18.60 14.79
CA GLY A 156 5.33 -18.54 13.48
C GLY A 156 4.54 -17.59 12.60
N LEU A 157 5.16 -16.50 12.17
CA LEU A 157 4.54 -15.41 11.42
C LEU A 157 5.01 -15.39 9.96
N ARG A 158 4.19 -14.78 9.11
CA ARG A 158 4.49 -14.49 7.71
C ARG A 158 4.00 -13.09 7.34
N LEU A 159 4.65 -12.45 6.37
CA LEU A 159 4.30 -11.12 5.88
C LEU A 159 2.97 -11.13 5.11
N LEU A 160 2.24 -10.02 5.08
CA LEU A 160 0.93 -10.00 4.41
C LEU A 160 1.05 -9.88 2.89
N ARG A 161 0.25 -10.68 2.17
CA ARG A 161 0.08 -10.61 0.71
C ARG A 161 -1.20 -9.86 0.34
N ILE A 162 -1.32 -9.45 -0.92
CA ILE A 162 -2.55 -8.85 -1.46
C ILE A 162 -3.76 -9.76 -1.25
N SER A 163 -3.60 -11.08 -1.42
CA SER A 163 -4.65 -12.06 -1.14
C SER A 163 -5.17 -11.99 0.30
N ASP A 164 -4.29 -11.71 1.28
CA ASP A 164 -4.68 -11.55 2.68
C ASP A 164 -5.51 -10.30 2.91
N GLU A 165 -5.12 -9.18 2.29
CA GLU A 165 -5.86 -7.91 2.39
C GLU A 165 -7.25 -8.03 1.78
N ARG A 166 -7.39 -8.72 0.64
CA ARG A 166 -8.71 -9.02 0.06
C ARG A 166 -9.55 -9.93 0.94
N ALA A 167 -8.92 -10.91 1.60
CA ALA A 167 -9.61 -11.77 2.55
C ALA A 167 -10.08 -10.99 3.78
N VAL A 168 -9.27 -10.04 4.29
CA VAL A 168 -9.64 -9.12 5.37
C VAL A 168 -10.84 -8.26 4.98
N ASP A 169 -10.82 -7.64 3.79
CA ASP A 169 -11.94 -6.81 3.36
C ASP A 169 -13.24 -7.63 3.19
N THR A 170 -13.12 -8.83 2.59
CA THR A 170 -14.25 -9.75 2.43
C THR A 170 -14.82 -10.17 3.79
N TYR A 171 -13.96 -10.55 4.74
CA TYR A 171 -14.38 -10.92 6.10
C TYR A 171 -15.06 -9.75 6.80
N ARG A 172 -14.47 -8.55 6.73
CA ARG A 172 -15.02 -7.33 7.34
C ARG A 172 -16.43 -7.04 6.82
N ARG A 173 -16.64 -7.09 5.49
CA ARG A 173 -17.98 -6.88 4.89
C ARG A 173 -18.98 -7.93 5.39
N GLN A 174 -18.62 -9.20 5.36
CA GLN A 174 -19.50 -10.29 5.82
C GLN A 174 -19.90 -10.18 7.29
N VAL A 175 -18.98 -9.77 8.16
CA VAL A 175 -19.27 -9.58 9.59
C VAL A 175 -20.16 -8.35 9.79
N MET A 176 -19.83 -7.23 9.14
CA MET A 176 -20.61 -5.99 9.25
C MET A 176 -22.05 -6.15 8.72
N GLU A 177 -22.26 -6.93 7.67
CA GLU A 177 -23.60 -7.25 7.15
C GLU A 177 -24.46 -8.07 8.13
N ARG A 178 -23.81 -8.87 9.00
CA ARG A 178 -24.48 -9.75 9.97
C ARG A 178 -24.55 -9.15 11.37
N ALA A 179 -23.75 -8.13 11.65
CA ALA A 179 -23.68 -7.50 12.96
C ALA A 179 -24.96 -6.71 13.23
N THR A 180 -25.71 -7.14 14.25
CA THR A 180 -26.88 -6.41 14.78
C THR A 180 -26.51 -5.44 15.89
N ASP A 181 -25.27 -5.51 16.38
CA ASP A 181 -24.76 -4.73 17.51
C ASP A 181 -23.61 -3.82 17.05
N MET A 182 -23.74 -2.51 17.31
CA MET A 182 -22.77 -1.49 16.92
C MET A 182 -21.55 -1.41 17.87
N THR A 183 -21.49 -2.25 18.89
CA THR A 183 -20.35 -2.31 19.83
C THR A 183 -19.17 -3.15 19.33
N LEU A 184 -19.34 -3.87 18.21
CA LEU A 184 -18.25 -4.59 17.57
C LEU A 184 -17.24 -3.58 17.01
N GLY A 185 -16.02 -3.53 17.57
CA GLY A 185 -14.90 -2.82 16.96
C GLY A 185 -14.57 -3.35 15.56
N ASP A 186 -13.54 -2.85 14.88
CA ASP A 186 -13.23 -3.30 13.51
C ASP A 186 -12.89 -4.81 13.45
N PRO A 187 -13.78 -5.67 12.91
CA PRO A 187 -13.52 -7.10 12.86
C PRO A 187 -12.36 -7.45 11.91
N GLY A 188 -12.01 -6.53 11.00
CA GLY A 188 -10.87 -6.68 10.11
C GLY A 188 -9.53 -6.66 10.84
N TYR A 189 -9.43 -6.01 12.01
CA TYR A 189 -8.19 -5.91 12.78
C TYR A 189 -7.70 -7.30 13.23
N LEU A 190 -8.55 -8.04 13.94
CA LEU A 190 -8.20 -9.37 14.46
C LEU A 190 -7.97 -10.37 13.32
N PHE A 191 -8.79 -10.29 12.27
CA PHE A 191 -8.62 -11.15 11.10
C PHE A 191 -7.30 -10.89 10.38
N LYS A 192 -6.90 -9.62 10.24
CA LYS A 192 -5.59 -9.26 9.66
C LYS A 192 -4.44 -9.81 10.51
N MET A 193 -4.52 -9.73 11.83
CA MET A 193 -3.55 -10.38 12.72
C MET A 193 -3.52 -11.90 12.50
N ALA A 194 -4.67 -12.55 12.40
CA ALA A 194 -4.77 -13.98 12.14
C ALA A 194 -4.14 -14.37 10.79
N ARG A 195 -4.26 -13.54 9.75
CA ARG A 195 -3.59 -13.79 8.45
C ARG A 195 -2.06 -13.77 8.53
N ARG A 196 -1.47 -13.09 9.52
CA ARG A 196 -0.02 -13.10 9.77
C ARG A 196 0.46 -14.39 10.41
N VAL A 197 -0.39 -15.06 11.19
CA VAL A 197 0.00 -16.28 11.92
C VAL A 197 -0.05 -17.48 10.97
N VAL A 198 0.99 -18.30 10.99
CA VAL A 198 1.07 -19.62 10.34
C VAL A 198 0.93 -20.71 11.40
N THR A 199 1.79 -20.65 12.42
CA THR A 199 1.84 -21.65 13.50
C THR A 199 1.72 -21.02 14.89
N ILE A 200 1.23 -21.82 15.84
CA ILE A 200 1.21 -21.51 17.28
C ILE A 200 1.92 -22.68 17.97
N ASP A 201 3.02 -22.42 18.67
CA ASP A 201 3.94 -23.44 19.22
C ASP A 201 4.37 -24.49 18.17
N GLY A 202 4.66 -24.05 16.95
CA GLY A 202 5.08 -24.92 15.85
C GLY A 202 3.96 -25.76 15.21
N VAL A 203 2.72 -25.67 15.68
CA VAL A 203 1.57 -26.36 15.11
C VAL A 203 0.82 -25.42 14.16
N GLU A 204 0.57 -25.86 12.93
CA GLU A 204 -0.28 -25.11 11.99
C GLU A 204 -1.68 -24.93 12.56
N ALA A 205 -2.15 -23.68 12.55
CA ALA A 205 -3.49 -23.34 13.02
C ALA A 205 -4.37 -22.92 11.83
N ASN A 206 -5.63 -23.32 11.86
CA ASN A 206 -6.63 -22.79 10.93
C ASN A 206 -7.08 -21.37 11.34
N ILE A 207 -7.89 -20.71 10.51
CA ILE A 207 -8.28 -19.32 10.75
C ILE A 207 -9.12 -19.15 12.03
N GLU A 208 -9.97 -20.12 12.37
CA GLU A 208 -10.82 -20.09 13.57
C GLU A 208 -9.99 -20.20 14.84
N GLN A 209 -9.05 -21.16 14.87
CA GLN A 209 -8.10 -21.33 15.97
C GLN A 209 -7.26 -20.08 16.19
N LYS A 210 -6.80 -19.44 15.10
CA LYS A 210 -6.03 -18.18 15.17
C LYS A 210 -6.86 -17.05 15.75
N LEU A 211 -8.10 -16.86 15.27
CA LEU A 211 -8.99 -15.82 15.77
C LEU A 211 -9.31 -16.01 17.26
N GLN A 212 -9.59 -17.24 17.69
CA GLN A 212 -9.82 -17.55 19.09
C GLN A 212 -8.60 -17.22 19.95
N PHE A 213 -7.42 -17.71 19.55
CA PHE A 213 -6.18 -17.46 20.28
C PHE A 213 -5.86 -15.96 20.39
N LEU A 214 -5.98 -15.22 19.29
CA LEU A 214 -5.67 -13.79 19.25
C LEU A 214 -6.72 -12.94 19.97
N GLY A 215 -7.99 -13.40 20.02
CA GLY A 215 -9.07 -12.71 20.72
C GLY A 215 -8.90 -12.70 22.24
N ASP A 216 -8.33 -13.78 22.79
CA ASP A 216 -8.04 -13.92 24.23
C ASP A 216 -6.62 -13.44 24.60
N MET A 217 -5.83 -12.98 23.62
CA MET A 217 -4.45 -12.58 23.82
C MET A 217 -4.36 -11.25 24.59
N LEU A 218 -3.48 -11.21 25.59
CA LEU A 218 -3.21 -9.98 26.35
C LEU A 218 -2.58 -8.91 25.46
N SER A 219 -2.91 -7.64 25.71
CA SER A 219 -2.41 -6.51 24.91
C SER A 219 -0.88 -6.43 24.85
N ALA A 220 -0.18 -6.82 25.93
CA ALA A 220 1.28 -6.86 25.94
C ALA A 220 1.86 -7.93 24.98
N ASP A 221 1.19 -9.07 24.83
CA ASP A 221 1.56 -10.09 23.83
C ASP A 221 1.25 -9.60 22.41
N SER A 222 0.13 -8.90 22.22
CA SER A 222 -0.21 -8.26 20.94
C SER A 222 0.84 -7.24 20.50
N ILE A 223 1.36 -6.43 21.44
CA ILE A 223 2.43 -5.46 21.17
C ILE A 223 3.71 -6.18 20.77
N GLU A 224 4.09 -7.25 21.46
CA GLU A 224 5.30 -8.01 21.11
C GLU A 224 5.18 -8.69 19.73
N MET A 225 4.02 -9.27 19.44
CA MET A 225 3.73 -9.81 18.10
C MET A 225 3.89 -8.73 17.01
N GLN A 226 3.38 -7.51 17.25
CA GLN A 226 3.48 -6.41 16.30
C GLN A 226 4.93 -5.95 16.10
N LYS A 227 5.70 -5.78 17.17
CA LYS A 227 7.12 -5.44 17.08
C LYS A 227 7.92 -6.47 16.31
N GLY A 228 7.78 -7.75 16.67
CA GLY A 228 8.49 -8.82 15.97
C GLY A 228 8.09 -8.92 14.49
N TYR A 229 6.84 -8.59 14.15
CA TYR A 229 6.41 -8.48 12.75
C TYR A 229 7.08 -7.30 12.03
N GLU A 230 7.09 -6.11 12.63
CA GLU A 230 7.67 -4.88 12.06
C GLU A 230 9.19 -4.99 11.87
N GLU A 231 9.91 -5.65 12.79
CA GLU A 231 11.35 -5.90 12.70
C GLU A 231 11.73 -6.81 11.51
N ASN A 232 10.78 -7.63 11.06
CA ASN A 232 10.95 -8.59 9.97
C ASN A 232 10.27 -8.11 8.67
N GLU A 233 9.71 -6.91 8.65
CA GLU A 233 9.06 -6.36 7.48
C GLU A 233 10.07 -5.65 6.56
N SER A 234 9.80 -5.67 5.25
CA SER A 234 10.51 -4.88 4.25
C SER A 234 9.54 -3.96 3.54
N GLY A 235 10.05 -2.91 2.90
CA GLY A 235 9.23 -1.94 2.19
C GLY A 235 9.66 -0.51 2.41
N LEU A 236 8.75 0.42 2.13
CA LEU A 236 8.91 1.84 2.43
C LEU A 236 8.21 2.18 3.74
N SER A 237 8.90 2.89 4.62
CA SER A 237 8.25 3.65 5.67
C SER A 237 7.40 4.73 5.01
N LEU A 238 6.10 4.72 5.29
CA LEU A 238 5.21 5.80 4.92
C LEU A 238 5.19 6.92 5.98
N GLN A 239 5.98 6.79 7.04
CA GLN A 239 6.11 7.82 8.07
C GLN A 239 7.08 8.91 7.62
N ILE A 240 6.65 10.15 7.72
CA ILE A 240 7.43 11.33 7.38
C ILE A 240 7.28 12.41 8.46
N GLU A 241 8.35 13.14 8.70
CA GLU A 241 8.34 14.27 9.63
C GLU A 241 7.87 15.55 8.91
N VAL A 242 6.86 16.21 9.47
CA VAL A 242 6.35 17.49 9.00
C VAL A 242 6.40 18.53 10.10
N LYS A 243 6.73 19.77 9.73
CA LYS A 243 6.83 20.90 10.65
C LYS A 243 5.68 21.87 10.50
N CYS A 244 4.98 22.15 11.61
CA CYS A 244 3.88 23.11 11.62
C CYS A 244 4.38 24.54 11.45
N ARG A 245 3.86 25.26 10.45
CA ARG A 245 4.20 26.68 10.24
C ARG A 245 3.62 27.61 11.31
N ASN A 246 2.60 27.17 12.06
CA ASN A 246 1.93 27.98 13.07
C ASN A 246 2.52 27.81 14.49
N CYS A 247 2.74 26.57 14.95
CA CYS A 247 3.28 26.32 16.28
C CYS A 247 4.74 25.85 16.29
N GLY A 248 5.35 25.62 15.12
CA GLY A 248 6.74 25.14 15.01
C GLY A 248 6.96 23.68 15.37
N GLN A 249 5.95 22.97 15.90
CA GLN A 249 6.07 21.57 16.29
C GLN A 249 6.28 20.66 15.09
N GLU A 250 7.24 19.76 15.23
CA GLU A 250 7.47 18.65 14.31
C GLU A 250 6.57 17.47 14.71
N ARG A 251 6.05 16.77 13.71
CA ARG A 251 5.16 15.63 13.86
C ARG A 251 5.49 14.58 12.83
N GLU A 252 5.54 13.34 13.26
CA GLU A 252 5.52 12.21 12.34
C GLU A 252 4.08 11.98 11.88
N ILE A 253 3.88 11.90 10.57
CA ILE A 253 2.59 11.57 9.97
C ILE A 253 2.76 10.45 8.95
N THR A 254 1.69 9.70 8.73
CA THR A 254 1.63 8.74 7.65
C THR A 254 1.24 9.44 6.35
N LEU A 255 2.02 9.21 5.30
CA LEU A 255 1.84 9.79 3.99
C LEU A 255 0.47 9.38 3.41
N PRO A 256 -0.37 10.34 3.00
CA PRO A 256 -1.72 10.05 2.54
C PRO A 256 -1.74 9.56 1.08
N PHE A 257 -2.24 8.36 0.82
CA PHE A 257 -2.54 7.88 -0.53
C PHE A 257 -3.98 8.27 -0.89
N SER A 258 -4.15 9.48 -1.43
CA SER A 258 -5.44 9.96 -1.93
C SER A 258 -5.47 9.99 -3.46
N ALA A 259 -6.59 10.34 -4.08
CA ALA A 259 -6.62 10.56 -5.52
C ALA A 259 -5.59 11.60 -6.01
N GLU A 260 -5.22 12.55 -5.14
CA GLU A 260 -4.20 13.57 -5.40
C GLU A 260 -2.78 12.98 -5.48
N PHE A 261 -2.58 11.75 -5.00
CA PHE A 261 -1.32 11.02 -5.11
C PHE A 261 -0.82 10.91 -6.56
N PHE A 262 -1.75 10.76 -7.52
CA PHE A 262 -1.44 10.59 -8.93
C PHE A 262 -1.44 11.90 -9.72
N ARG A 263 -1.33 13.06 -9.06
CA ARG A 263 -1.19 14.34 -9.76
C ARG A 263 0.27 14.77 -9.88
N PRO A 264 0.65 15.40 -11.01
CA PRO A 264 1.85 16.21 -11.05
C PRO A 264 1.74 17.34 -10.04
N ASP A 265 2.78 17.56 -9.26
CA ASP A 265 2.91 18.79 -8.49
C ASP A 265 3.08 19.95 -9.49
N ALA A 266 2.18 20.93 -9.47
CA ALA A 266 2.29 22.08 -10.36
C ALA A 266 3.64 22.79 -10.11
N PRO A 267 4.48 23.02 -11.14
CA PRO A 267 5.72 23.76 -10.98
C PRO A 267 5.39 25.21 -10.61
N GLY A 268 5.65 25.59 -9.36
CA GLY A 268 5.58 26.98 -8.91
C GLY A 268 4.22 27.55 -8.52
N GLY A 269 3.26 26.74 -8.04
CA GLY A 269 1.95 27.26 -7.63
C GLY A 269 1.40 26.61 -6.37
N GLY A 270 1.27 27.37 -5.28
CA GLY A 270 0.36 27.02 -4.20
C GLY A 270 -1.06 27.05 -4.75
N SER A 271 -1.61 25.90 -5.15
CA SER A 271 -2.98 25.85 -5.62
C SER A 271 -3.93 25.68 -4.43
N GLN A 272 -4.45 26.81 -3.98
CA GLN A 272 -5.76 26.88 -3.37
C GLN A 272 -6.79 26.33 -4.36
N ALA A 273 -7.53 25.30 -3.97
CA ALA A 273 -8.92 25.13 -4.34
C ALA A 273 -9.57 24.20 -3.31
N ALA A 274 -10.09 24.79 -2.25
CA ALA A 274 -11.15 24.15 -1.48
C ALA A 274 -12.33 23.97 -2.43
N VAL A 275 -12.75 22.74 -2.67
CA VAL A 275 -14.06 22.47 -3.28
C VAL A 275 -15.10 22.95 -2.26
N PRO A 276 -15.96 23.93 -2.59
CA PRO A 276 -17.00 24.35 -1.66
C PRO A 276 -17.97 23.18 -1.46
N ALA A 277 -18.24 22.85 -0.21
CA ALA A 277 -19.33 21.97 0.16
C ALA A 277 -20.62 22.57 -0.42
N LYS A 278 -21.26 21.85 -1.35
CA LYS A 278 -22.62 22.17 -1.76
C LYS A 278 -23.53 21.93 -0.55
N HIS A 279 -24.10 23.00 -0.04
CA HIS A 279 -25.25 22.94 0.86
C HIS A 279 -26.37 22.18 0.14
N PHE A 280 -26.82 21.08 0.74
CA PHE A 280 -28.17 20.59 0.54
C PHE A 280 -29.03 21.27 1.60
N GLU A 281 -29.99 22.07 1.13
CA GLU A 281 -31.21 22.39 1.88
C GLU A 281 -32.13 21.16 1.94
#